data_AF-B8I1S2-F1
#
_entry.id   AF-B8I1S2-F1
#
_cell.length_a   1.000
_cell.length_b   1.000
_cell.length_c   1.000
_cell.angle_alpha   90.00
_cell.angle_beta   90.00
_cell.angle_gamma   90.00
#
_symmetry.space_group_name_H-M   'P 1'
#
loop_
_entity.id
_entity.type
_entity.pdbx_description
1 polymer ?
#
loop_
_entity_poly.entity_id
_entity_poly.type
_entity_poly.pdbx_seq_one_letter_code
_entity_poly.pdbx_strand_id
1 'polypeptide(L)'
;MKQKSNMILGLYDLVLAIAAIVIGLQMLQSNSGIFSEYPKEWLYKLPFTSWVQPGIIAILLFGAGNIFSAIMCFKNSFNMSWLSSALVGLMLLLCVITQVTILGEWYLPSVEFFAAGVIQIFISIFALATRKFS
;
A
#
# COMPACT_ATOMS: atom_id res chain seq x y z
N MET A 1 10.71 17.56 16.98
CA MET A 1 11.03 16.65 15.85
C MET A 1 9.89 15.68 15.55
N LYS A 2 9.27 15.07 16.57
CA LYS A 2 8.09 14.18 16.48
C LYS A 2 6.97 14.66 15.55
N GLN A 3 6.57 15.94 15.63
CA GLN A 3 5.50 16.48 14.79
C GLN A 3 5.86 16.50 13.29
N LYS A 4 7.12 16.84 12.96
CA LYS A 4 7.60 16.86 11.57
C LYS A 4 7.66 15.44 10.97
N SER A 5 8.14 14.46 11.73
CA SER A 5 8.18 13.07 11.25
C SER A 5 6.79 12.47 11.06
N ASN A 6 5.83 12.79 11.94
CA ASN A 6 4.44 12.38 11.75
C ASN A 6 3.81 13.03 10.51
N MET A 7 4.14 14.29 10.24
CA MET A 7 3.65 14.98 9.03
C MET A 7 4.19 14.32 7.75
N ILE A 8 5.49 13.99 7.71
CA ILE A 8 6.09 13.29 6.56
C ILE A 8 5.43 11.92 6.35
N LEU A 9 5.28 11.13 7.42
CA LEU A 9 4.63 9.83 7.35
C LEU A 9 3.18 9.94 6.87
N GLY A 10 2.41 10.87 7.44
CA GLY A 10 1.02 11.07 7.04
C GLY A 10 0.85 11.56 5.60
N LEU A 11 1.74 12.40 5.09
CA LEU A 11 1.74 12.81 3.68
C LEU A 11 2.07 11.64 2.76
N TYR A 12 3.04 10.82 3.14
CA TYR A 12 3.40 9.63 2.38
C TYR A 12 2.26 8.61 2.33
N ASP A 13 1.62 8.32 3.48
CA ASP A 13 0.42 7.49 3.56
C ASP A 13 -0.70 8.03 2.65
N LEU A 14 -0.91 9.35 2.62
CA LEU A 14 -1.93 9.95 1.77
C LEU A 14 -1.64 9.79 0.27
N VAL A 15 -0.37 9.88 -0.15
CA VAL A 15 0.04 9.58 -1.53
C VAL A 15 -0.24 8.13 -1.88
N LEU A 16 0.14 7.19 -1.01
CA LEU A 16 -0.13 5.76 -1.22
C LEU A 16 -1.63 5.45 -1.26
N ALA A 17 -2.42 6.09 -0.41
CA ALA A 17 -3.87 5.96 -0.42
C ALA A 17 -4.47 6.38 -1.76
N ILE A 18 -4.10 7.55 -2.25
CA ILE A 18 -4.60 8.06 -3.54
C ILE A 18 -4.20 7.12 -4.67
N ALA A 19 -2.93 6.70 -4.72
CA ALA A 19 -2.44 5.78 -5.74
C ALA A 19 -3.23 4.45 -5.73
N ALA A 20 -3.39 3.84 -4.55
CA ALA A 20 -4.13 2.59 -4.40
C ALA A 20 -5.60 2.72 -4.81
N ILE A 21 -6.26 3.84 -4.48
CA ILE A 21 -7.64 4.09 -4.88
C ILE A 21 -7.75 4.29 -6.39
N VAL A 22 -6.88 5.10 -6.99
CA VAL A 22 -6.90 5.35 -8.44
C VAL A 22 -6.66 4.06 -9.21
N ILE A 23 -5.63 3.29 -8.85
CA ILE A 23 -5.32 2.01 -9.49
C ILE A 23 -6.48 1.03 -9.28
N GLY A 24 -7.00 0.92 -8.06
CA GLY A 24 -8.12 0.02 -7.79
C GLY A 24 -9.39 0.40 -8.56
N LEU A 25 -9.70 1.68 -8.74
CA LEU A 25 -10.82 2.14 -9.57
C LEU A 25 -10.61 1.78 -11.04
N GLN A 26 -9.39 1.91 -11.56
CA GLN A 26 -9.06 1.47 -12.93
C GLN A 26 -9.23 -0.05 -13.09
N MET A 27 -8.87 -0.84 -12.08
CA MET A 27 -9.07 -2.29 -12.07
C MET A 27 -10.56 -2.68 -12.01
N LEU A 28 -11.41 -1.88 -11.36
CA LEU A 28 -12.86 -2.07 -11.34
C LEU A 28 -13.51 -1.75 -12.69
N GLN A 29 -12.98 -0.77 -13.41
CA GLN A 29 -13.44 -0.35 -14.74
C GLN A 29 -12.87 -1.25 -15.84
N SER A 30 -12.78 -2.57 -15.59
CA SER A 30 -12.03 -3.64 -16.30
C SER A 30 -12.30 -3.82 -17.81
N ASN A 31 -12.89 -2.83 -18.48
CA ASN A 31 -13.24 -2.79 -19.88
C ASN A 31 -12.39 -1.77 -20.66
N SER A 32 -11.35 -1.18 -20.06
CA SER A 32 -10.50 -0.18 -20.72
C SER A 32 -9.07 -0.12 -20.14
N GLY A 33 -8.11 0.29 -20.96
CA GLY A 33 -6.72 0.52 -20.54
C GLY A 33 -5.95 -0.75 -20.19
N ILE A 34 -4.96 -0.63 -19.29
CA ILE A 34 -4.05 -1.72 -18.92
C ILE A 34 -4.71 -2.88 -18.16
N PHE A 35 -5.96 -2.70 -17.71
CA PHE A 35 -6.75 -3.71 -17.00
C PHE A 35 -7.92 -4.26 -17.82
N SER A 36 -7.90 -4.07 -19.16
CA SER A 36 -8.97 -4.55 -20.05
C SER A 36 -9.04 -6.08 -20.14
N GLU A 37 -7.91 -6.77 -19.95
CA GLU A 37 -7.83 -8.23 -20.00
C GLU A 37 -7.09 -8.76 -18.77
N TYR A 38 -7.66 -9.79 -18.14
CA TYR A 38 -6.98 -10.52 -17.08
C TYR A 38 -6.07 -11.60 -17.70
N PRO A 39 -4.77 -11.67 -17.37
CA PRO A 39 -3.86 -12.63 -17.98
C PRO A 39 -4.32 -14.07 -17.78
N LYS A 40 -4.46 -14.83 -18.87
CA LYS A 40 -4.93 -16.22 -18.82
C LYS A 40 -4.03 -17.14 -18.00
N GLU A 41 -2.72 -16.85 -18.00
CA GLU A 41 -1.71 -17.58 -17.23
C GLU A 41 -1.91 -17.45 -15.71
N TRP A 42 -2.57 -16.37 -15.27
CA TRP A 42 -2.80 -16.10 -13.85
C TRP A 42 -4.02 -16.86 -13.32
N LEU A 43 -4.95 -17.25 -14.19
CA LEU A 43 -6.19 -17.97 -13.81
C LEU A 43 -5.94 -19.28 -13.06
N TYR A 44 -4.80 -19.92 -13.32
CA TYR A 44 -4.43 -21.19 -12.68
C TYR A 44 -3.44 -21.02 -11.51
N LYS A 45 -2.94 -19.81 -11.30
CA LYS A 45 -1.95 -19.49 -10.25
C LYS A 45 -2.54 -18.67 -9.11
N LEU A 46 -3.46 -17.75 -9.42
CA LEU A 46 -4.07 -16.84 -8.47
C LEU A 46 -5.53 -17.20 -8.20
N PRO A 47 -6.06 -16.91 -7.00
CA PRO A 47 -7.45 -17.17 -6.66
C PRO A 47 -8.43 -16.15 -7.26
N PHE A 48 -8.08 -15.54 -8.40
CA PHE A 48 -8.86 -14.47 -9.03
C PHE A 48 -9.10 -14.79 -10.50
N THR A 49 -10.29 -14.43 -10.97
CA THR A 49 -10.71 -14.60 -12.37
C THR A 49 -10.79 -13.28 -13.13
N SER A 50 -10.63 -12.14 -12.44
CA SER A 50 -10.69 -10.80 -13.02
C SER A 50 -9.88 -9.81 -12.18
N TRP A 51 -9.70 -8.60 -12.70
CA TRP A 51 -9.08 -7.48 -11.97
C TRP A 51 -9.95 -6.87 -10.87
N VAL A 52 -11.26 -7.17 -10.87
CA VAL A 52 -12.22 -6.56 -9.94
C VAL A 52 -11.87 -6.90 -8.49
N GLN A 53 -11.59 -8.16 -8.18
CA GLN A 53 -11.28 -8.56 -6.80
C GLN A 53 -9.97 -7.93 -6.29
N PRO A 54 -8.84 -7.97 -7.04
CA PRO A 54 -7.66 -7.18 -6.70
C PRO A 54 -7.93 -5.67 -6.54
N GLY A 55 -8.77 -5.07 -7.39
CA GLY A 55 -9.14 -3.66 -7.29
C GLY A 55 -9.88 -3.29 -6.00
N ILE A 56 -10.80 -4.15 -5.56
CA ILE A 56 -11.48 -4.00 -4.26
C ILE A 56 -10.46 -4.07 -3.12
N ILE A 57 -9.53 -5.03 -3.17
CA ILE A 57 -8.46 -5.16 -2.16
C ILE A 57 -7.58 -3.91 -2.15
N ALA A 58 -7.18 -3.41 -3.33
CA ALA A 58 -6.40 -2.18 -3.46
C ALA A 58 -7.09 -0.99 -2.78
N ILE A 59 -8.38 -0.76 -3.06
CA ILE A 59 -9.13 0.35 -2.48
C ILE A 59 -9.33 0.18 -0.97
N LEU A 60 -9.84 -0.98 -0.53
CA LEU A 60 -10.26 -1.16 0.86
C LEU A 60 -9.09 -1.38 1.80
N LEU A 61 -8.12 -2.22 1.41
CA LEU A 61 -7.02 -2.57 2.30
C LEU A 61 -5.92 -1.51 2.26
N PHE A 62 -5.46 -1.16 1.06
CA PHE A 62 -4.34 -0.24 0.91
C PHE A 62 -4.80 1.22 0.80
N GLY A 63 -5.89 1.52 0.11
CA GLY A 63 -6.48 2.85 0.08
C GLY A 63 -6.96 3.30 1.46
N ALA A 64 -7.99 2.64 2.00
CA ALA A 64 -8.57 3.02 3.28
C ALA A 64 -7.60 2.83 4.46
N GLY A 65 -6.77 1.77 4.44
CA GLY A 65 -5.74 1.55 5.46
C GLY A 65 -4.71 2.68 5.54
N ASN A 66 -4.28 3.21 4.38
CA ASN A 66 -3.39 4.36 4.34
C ASN A 66 -4.10 5.68 4.69
N ILE A 67 -5.37 5.88 4.31
CA ILE A 67 -6.18 7.04 4.77
C ILE A 67 -6.25 7.04 6.30
N PHE A 68 -6.57 5.89 6.90
CA PHE A 68 -6.64 5.76 8.34
C PHE A 68 -5.30 6.11 9.00
N SER A 69 -4.19 5.60 8.48
CA SER A 69 -2.83 5.91 8.99
C SER A 69 -2.49 7.39 8.85
N ALA A 70 -2.82 8.02 7.71
CA ALA A 70 -2.63 9.45 7.50
C ALA A 70 -3.42 10.30 8.52
N ILE A 71 -4.69 9.97 8.77
CA ILE A 71 -5.53 10.64 9.78
C ILE A 71 -4.91 10.50 11.18
N MET A 72 -4.43 9.31 11.54
CA MET A 72 -3.77 9.05 12.83
C MET A 72 -2.49 9.90 12.97
N CYS A 73 -1.72 10.03 11.89
CA CYS A 73 -0.51 10.86 11.84
C CYS A 73 -0.82 12.36 11.99
N PHE A 74 -1.83 12.87 11.31
CA PHE A 74 -2.19 14.30 11.35
C PHE A 74 -2.88 14.73 12.64
N LYS A 75 -3.73 13.87 13.22
CA LYS A 75 -4.37 14.19 14.50
C LYS A 75 -3.37 14.30 15.65
N ASN A 76 -2.16 13.75 15.49
CA ASN A 76 -1.03 13.82 16.43
C ASN A 76 -1.34 13.42 17.90
N SER A 77 -2.56 12.95 18.17
CA SER A 77 -3.07 12.51 19.47
C SER A 77 -2.79 11.03 19.73
N PHE A 78 -2.51 10.26 18.68
CA PHE A 78 -2.28 8.83 18.78
C PHE A 78 -0.80 8.49 18.86
N ASN A 79 -0.37 7.99 20.03
CA ASN A 79 1.02 7.57 20.27
C ASN A 79 1.47 6.35 19.44
N MET A 80 0.60 5.77 18.62
CA MET A 80 0.88 4.60 17.79
C MET A 80 0.62 4.81 16.28
N SER A 81 0.55 6.05 15.79
CA SER A 81 0.34 6.31 14.35
C SER A 81 1.41 5.72 13.43
N TRP A 82 2.67 5.61 13.91
CA TRP A 82 3.75 4.95 13.18
C TRP A 82 3.50 3.45 13.01
N LEU A 83 2.81 2.83 13.96
CA LEU A 83 2.55 1.39 13.96
C LEU A 83 1.48 1.05 12.91
N SER A 84 0.43 1.87 12.75
CA SER A 84 -0.58 1.62 11.72
C SER A 84 0.01 1.71 10.33
N SER A 85 0.82 2.74 10.05
CA SER A 85 1.51 2.88 8.75
C SER A 85 2.49 1.73 8.51
N ALA A 86 3.27 1.35 9.53
CA ALA A 86 4.17 0.19 9.43
C ALA A 86 3.44 -1.12 9.13
N LEU A 87 2.27 -1.36 9.74
CA LEU A 87 1.47 -2.56 9.49
C LEU A 87 0.94 -2.59 8.06
N VAL A 88 0.40 -1.48 7.55
CA VAL A 88 -0.09 -1.40 6.16
C VAL A 88 1.07 -1.57 5.17
N GLY A 89 2.21 -0.95 5.41
CA GLY A 89 3.41 -1.11 4.59
C GLY A 89 3.95 -2.54 4.60
N LEU A 90 3.95 -3.21 5.77
CA LEU A 90 4.36 -4.60 5.88
C LEU A 90 3.40 -5.53 5.14
N MET A 91 2.09 -5.30 5.26
CA MET A 91 1.09 -6.05 4.49
C MET A 91 1.30 -5.90 2.98
N LEU A 92 1.63 -4.68 2.50
CA LEU A 92 1.93 -4.45 1.09
C LEU A 92 3.15 -5.27 0.64
N LEU A 93 4.23 -5.27 1.43
CA LEU A 93 5.42 -6.07 1.14
C LEU A 93 5.11 -7.57 1.08
N LEU A 94 4.35 -8.08 2.05
CA LEU A 94 3.96 -9.48 2.07
C LEU A 94 3.09 -9.86 0.87
N CYS A 95 2.16 -8.99 0.47
CA CYS A 95 1.35 -9.19 -0.73
C CYS A 95 2.21 -9.25 -2.00
N VAL A 96 3.16 -8.33 -2.16
CA VAL A 96 4.05 -8.30 -3.34
C VAL A 96 4.96 -9.53 -3.36
N ILE A 97 5.59 -9.88 -2.23
CA ILE A 97 6.45 -11.08 -2.14
C ILE A 97 5.64 -12.34 -2.48
N THR A 98 4.42 -12.44 -1.96
CA THR A 98 3.52 -13.57 -2.24
C THR A 98 3.15 -13.62 -3.72
N GLN A 99 2.78 -12.48 -4.32
CA GLN A 99 2.48 -12.39 -5.74
C GLN A 99 3.66 -12.81 -6.62
N VAL A 100 4.87 -12.32 -6.32
CA VAL A 100 6.09 -12.68 -7.08
C VAL A 100 6.41 -14.16 -6.92
N THR A 101 6.25 -14.72 -5.72
CA THR A 101 6.51 -16.14 -5.45
C THR A 101 5.52 -17.04 -6.18
N ILE A 102 4.23 -16.68 -6.20
CA ILE A 102 3.18 -17.46 -6.89
C ILE A 102 3.31 -17.35 -8.42
N LEU A 103 3.56 -16.14 -8.94
CA LEU A 103 3.67 -15.94 -10.38
C LEU A 103 5.01 -16.40 -10.95
N GLY A 104 6.07 -16.36 -10.13
CA GLY A 104 7.44 -16.71 -10.52
C GLY A 104 8.17 -15.58 -11.25
N GLU A 105 7.58 -14.38 -11.31
CA GLU A 105 8.03 -13.27 -12.13
C GLU A 105 7.90 -11.94 -11.40
N TRP A 106 8.83 -11.03 -11.71
CA TRP A 106 8.77 -9.63 -11.30
C TRP A 106 8.16 -8.80 -12.43
N TYR A 107 7.05 -8.12 -12.15
CA TYR A 107 6.49 -7.11 -13.05
C TYR A 107 6.88 -5.72 -12.57
N LEU A 108 6.84 -4.73 -13.47
CA LEU A 108 7.13 -3.33 -13.12
C LEU A 108 6.28 -2.84 -11.92
N PRO A 109 4.95 -3.07 -11.86
CA PRO A 109 4.16 -2.69 -10.70
C PRO A 109 4.59 -3.41 -9.40
N SER A 110 5.07 -4.66 -9.50
CA SER A 110 5.58 -5.39 -8.34
C SER A 110 6.80 -4.68 -7.73
N VAL A 111 7.72 -4.19 -8.56
CA VAL A 111 8.90 -3.44 -8.10
C VAL A 111 8.50 -2.11 -7.46
N GLU A 112 7.55 -1.39 -8.08
CA GLU A 112 7.05 -0.11 -7.56
C GLU A 112 6.36 -0.27 -6.21
N PHE A 113 5.47 -1.27 -6.07
CA PHE A 113 4.79 -1.55 -4.79
C PHE A 113 5.75 -2.07 -3.72
N PHE A 114 6.76 -2.87 -4.11
CA PHE A 114 7.81 -3.29 -3.19
C PHE A 114 8.58 -2.08 -2.65
N ALA A 115 9.07 -1.21 -3.53
CA ALA A 115 9.77 0.01 -3.14
C ALA A 115 8.88 0.92 -2.26
N ALA A 116 7.62 1.08 -2.62
CA ALA A 116 6.65 1.87 -1.85
C ALA A 116 6.48 1.32 -0.41
N GLY A 117 6.35 0.00 -0.26
CA GLY A 117 6.25 -0.64 1.05
C GLY A 117 7.54 -0.49 1.87
N VAL A 118 8.71 -0.68 1.24
CA VAL A 118 10.02 -0.51 1.89
C VAL A 118 10.17 0.92 2.41
N ILE A 119 9.88 1.92 1.57
CA ILE A 119 9.94 3.34 1.96
C ILE A 119 8.96 3.61 3.12
N GLN A 120 7.74 3.07 3.08
CA GLN A 120 6.76 3.22 4.16
C GLN A 120 7.30 2.72 5.50
N ILE A 121 7.94 1.56 5.51
CA ILE A 121 8.57 0.98 6.70
C ILE A 121 9.71 1.86 7.21
N PHE A 122 10.59 2.34 6.32
CA PHE A 122 11.70 3.20 6.74
C PHE A 122 11.23 4.52 7.34
N ILE A 123 10.23 5.18 6.74
CA ILE A 123 9.66 6.41 7.29
C ILE A 123 8.96 6.12 8.63
N SER A 124 8.29 4.97 8.77
CA SER A 124 7.67 4.55 10.03
C SER A 124 8.71 4.32 11.14
N ILE A 125 9.83 3.66 10.84
CA ILE A 125 10.95 3.46 11.77
C ILE A 125 11.56 4.81 12.16
N PHE A 126 11.75 5.71 11.19
CA PHE A 126 12.22 7.07 11.46
C PHE A 126 11.27 7.82 12.40
N ALA A 127 9.97 7.75 12.17
CA ALA A 127 8.95 8.36 13.03
C ALA A 127 8.87 7.74 14.42
N LEU A 128 9.21 6.47 14.59
CA LEU A 128 9.37 5.83 15.89
C LEU A 128 10.65 6.31 16.60
N ALA A 129 11.78 6.36 15.89
CA ALA A 129 13.07 6.78 16.45
C ALA A 129 13.00 8.22 16.99
N THR A 130 12.42 9.17 16.24
CA THR A 130 12.27 10.57 16.67
C THR A 130 11.36 10.77 17.89
N ARG A 131 10.55 9.76 18.26
CA ARG A 131 9.76 9.77 19.51
C ARG A 131 10.58 9.34 20.72
N LYS A 132 11.53 8.42 20.55
CA LYS A 132 12.36 7.93 21.66
C LYS A 132 13.35 8.99 22.16
N PHE A 133 13.67 9.98 21.32
CA PHE A 133 14.58 11.09 21.62
C PHE A 133 13.86 12.43 21.91
N SER A 134 12.55 12.41 22.16
CA SER A 134 11.71 13.59 22.47
C SER A 134 11.07 13.45 23.83
#